data_AF-A0A563U5Z0-F1
#
_entry.id   AF-A0A563U5Z0-F1
#
_cell.length_a   1.000
_cell.length_b   1.000
_cell.length_c   1.000
_cell.angle_alpha   90.00
_cell.angle_beta   90.00
_cell.angle_gamma   90.00
#
_symmetry.space_group_name_H-M   'P 1'
#
loop_
_entity.id
_entity.type
_entity.pdbx_description
1 polymer ?
#
loop_
_entity_poly.entity_id
_entity_poly.type
_entity_poly.pdbx_seq_one_letter_code
_entity_poly.pdbx_strand_id
1 'polypeptide(L)' 'MERITIKCRLSGEQAETELQLDRKAMPGEPGPSFMVTSEGYFKGYITRQSNRVYYAIGDTHFTAQDLTIIGEHLNKKIR' A
#
# COMPACT_ATOMS: atom_id res chain seq x y z
N MET A 1 -8.02 2.56 14.81
CA MET A 1 -7.35 2.62 13.49
C MET A 1 -6.51 1.37 13.35
N GLU A 2 -6.66 0.65 12.25
CA GLU A 2 -5.93 -0.60 11.99
C GLU A 2 -4.63 -0.26 11.25
N ARG A 3 -3.48 -0.69 11.79
CA ARG A 3 -2.15 -0.51 11.20
C ARG A 3 -1.57 -1.86 10.81
N ILE A 4 -1.10 -1.96 9.58
CA ILE A 4 -0.47 -3.17 9.04
C ILE A 4 0.96 -2.81 8.65
N THR A 5 1.92 -3.58 9.14
CA THR A 5 3.31 -3.47 8.68
C THR A 5 3.61 -4.62 7.73
N ILE A 6 4.15 -4.32 6.56
CA ILE A 6 4.68 -5.31 5.62
C ILE A 6 6.15 -5.02 5.35
N LYS A 7 6.91 -6.07 5.05
CA LYS A 7 8.24 -5.96 4.48
C LYS A 7 8.16 -6.51 3.07
N CYS A 8 8.58 -5.72 2.11
CA CYS A 8 8.64 -6.11 0.71
C CYS A 8 9.76 -5.36 0.00
N ARG A 9 10.24 -5.93 -1.09
CA ARG A 9 11.24 -5.29 -1.95
C ARG A 9 10.53 -4.55 -3.07
N LEU A 10 10.62 -3.22 -3.08
CA LEU A 10 10.04 -2.39 -4.12
C LEU A 10 10.93 -2.37 -5.38
N SER A 11 10.31 -2.08 -6.52
CA SER A 11 10.97 -1.91 -7.80
C SER A 11 11.91 -0.70 -7.75
N GLY A 12 13.18 -0.94 -8.00
CA GLY A 12 14.24 0.08 -7.88
C GLY A 12 14.97 0.09 -6.53
N GLU A 13 14.47 -0.63 -5.52
CA GLU A 13 15.17 -0.77 -4.24
C GLU A 13 16.03 -2.04 -4.20
N GLN A 14 17.25 -1.89 -3.71
CA GLN A 14 18.21 -2.99 -3.61
C GLN A 14 17.95 -3.89 -2.40
N ALA A 15 17.25 -3.39 -1.38
CA ALA A 15 16.95 -4.08 -0.13
C ALA A 15 15.44 -4.19 0.12
N GLU A 16 15.06 -5.03 1.08
CA GLU A 16 13.68 -5.05 1.59
C GLU A 16 13.38 -3.79 2.38
N THR A 17 12.21 -3.22 2.13
CA THR A 17 11.75 -2.01 2.78
C THR A 17 10.55 -2.33 3.65
N GLU A 18 10.53 -1.75 4.85
CA GLU A 18 9.38 -1.81 5.74
C GLU A 18 8.39 -0.71 5.37
N LEU A 19 7.17 -1.12 5.05
CA LEU A 19 6.05 -0.24 4.79
C LEU A 19 5.06 -0.36 5.94
N GLN A 20 4.67 0.79 6.46
CA GLN A 20 3.57 0.94 7.40
C GLN A 20 2.35 1.41 6.64
N LEU A 21 1.25 0.67 6.80
CA LEU A 21 -0.02 0.91 6.14
C LEU A 21 -1.08 1.21 7.19
N ASP A 22 -1.45 2.47 7.29
CA ASP A 22 -2.51 2.93 8.18
C ASP A 22 -3.84 2.95 7.43
N ARG A 23 -4.79 2.12 7.86
CA ARG A 23 -6.11 2.07 7.24
C ARG A 23 -6.83 3.40 7.41
N LYS A 24 -7.29 3.98 6.30
CA LYS A 24 -8.05 5.23 6.22
C LYS A 24 -9.34 4.98 5.46
N ALA A 25 -10.44 5.51 5.99
CA ALA A 25 -11.69 5.61 5.25
C ALA A 25 -11.59 6.82 4.32
N MET A 26 -11.55 6.58 3.02
CA MET A 26 -11.50 7.64 2.02
C MET A 26 -12.91 7.81 1.42
N PRO A 27 -13.51 9.01 1.47
CA PRO A 27 -14.81 9.26 0.84
C PRO A 27 -14.76 8.98 -0.67
N GLY A 28 -15.72 8.21 -1.17
CA GLY A 28 -15.81 7.85 -2.59
C GLY A 28 -15.04 6.59 -2.99
N GLU A 29 -14.22 6.02 -2.10
CA GLU A 29 -13.46 4.81 -2.38
C GLU A 29 -14.22 3.55 -1.90
N PRO A 30 -14.45 2.56 -2.78
CA PRO A 30 -15.30 1.41 -2.47
C PRO A 30 -14.61 0.36 -1.57
N GLY A 31 -13.29 0.44 -1.41
CA GLY A 31 -12.49 -0.55 -0.70
C GLY A 31 -11.67 0.03 0.46
N PRO A 32 -10.98 -0.84 1.22
CA PRO A 32 -10.06 -0.37 2.24
C PRO A 32 -8.93 0.44 1.59
N SER A 33 -8.75 1.67 2.05
CA SER A 33 -7.64 2.53 1.67
C SER A 33 -6.61 2.59 2.78
N PHE A 34 -5.35 2.84 2.40
CA PHE A 34 -4.21 2.85 3.29
C PHE A 34 -3.33 4.06 2.99
N MET A 35 -2.91 4.74 4.05
CA MET A 35 -1.80 5.69 4.01
C MET A 35 -0.51 4.90 4.16
N VAL A 36 0.40 5.01 3.19
CA VAL A 36 1.65 4.27 3.21
C VAL A 36 2.79 5.19 3.63
N THR A 37 3.50 4.76 4.68
CA THR A 37 4.72 5.41 5.15
C THR A 37 5.86 4.41 5.18
N SER A 38 7.07 4.88 4.89
CA SER A 38 8.29 4.08 4.99
C SER A 38 9.40 4.93 5.59
N GLU A 39 10.10 4.39 6.60
CA GLU A 39 11.15 5.11 7.32
C GLU A 39 10.71 6.48 7.86
N GLY A 40 9.43 6.62 8.21
CA GLY A 40 8.85 7.89 8.66
C GLY A 40 8.45 8.87 7.55
N TYR A 41 8.72 8.54 6.28
CA TYR A 41 8.31 9.34 5.12
C TYR A 41 7.00 8.85 4.51
N PHE A 42 6.11 9.79 4.22
CA PHE A 42 4.91 9.51 3.45
C PHE A 42 5.26 9.15 2.00
N LYS A 43 4.69 8.03 1.51
CA LYS A 43 4.93 7.52 0.15
C LYS A 43 3.72 7.63 -0.77
N GLY A 44 2.52 7.75 -0.19
CA GLY A 44 1.28 7.86 -0.95
C GLY A 44 0.09 7.20 -0.26
N TYR A 45 -1.08 7.35 -0.88
CA TYR A 45 -2.27 6.59 -0.55
C TYR A 45 -2.48 5.48 -1.56
N ILE A 46 -2.89 4.32 -1.09
CA ILE A 46 -3.33 3.22 -1.94
C ILE A 46 -4.71 2.74 -1.52
N THR A 47 -5.47 2.18 -2.44
CA THR A 47 -6.80 1.65 -2.17
C THR A 47 -7.06 0.37 -2.94
N ARG A 48 -7.87 -0.51 -2.35
CA ARG A 48 -8.19 -1.81 -2.96
C ARG A 48 -9.42 -1.73 -3.84
N GLN A 49 -9.33 -2.20 -5.07
CA GLN A 49 -10.46 -2.42 -5.95
C GLN A 49 -11.22 -3.71 -5.60
N SER A 50 -12.40 -3.88 -6.20
CA SER A 50 -13.24 -5.08 -6.07
C SER A 50 -12.52 -6.37 -6.52
N ASN A 51 -11.58 -6.27 -7.46
CA ASN A 51 -10.74 -7.37 -7.95
C ASN A 51 -9.53 -7.69 -7.04
N ARG A 52 -9.44 -7.11 -5.83
CA ARG A 52 -8.31 -7.24 -4.88
C ARG A 52 -6.97 -6.67 -5.36
N VAL A 53 -6.96 -5.92 -6.46
CA VAL A 53 -5.80 -5.15 -6.92
C VAL A 53 -5.77 -3.82 -6.18
N TYR A 54 -4.57 -3.34 -5.85
CA TYR A 54 -4.38 -2.04 -5.24
C TYR A 54 -3.93 -1.02 -6.28
N TYR A 55 -4.43 0.20 -6.17
CA TYR A 55 -3.97 1.33 -6.97
C TYR A 55 -3.66 2.53 -6.10
N ALA A 56 -2.82 3.41 -6.63
CA ALA A 56 -2.43 4.68 -6.04
C ALA A 56 -3.57 5.72 -6.16
N ILE A 57 -3.80 6.49 -5.10
CA ILE A 57 -4.68 7.66 -5.13
C ILE A 57 -3.81 8.92 -5.17
N GLY A 58 -3.97 9.73 -6.23
CA GLY A 58 -3.19 10.95 -6.44
C GLY A 58 -1.74 10.67 -6.80
N ASP A 59 -0.86 11.64 -6.53
CA ASP A 59 0.58 11.47 -6.74
C ASP A 59 1.17 10.54 -5.69
N THR A 60 1.89 9.51 -6.14
CA THR A 60 2.54 8.56 -5.25
C THR A 60 3.93 8.20 -5.75
N HIS A 61 4.74 7.69 -4.84
CA HIS A 61 6.10 7.23 -5.14
C HIS A 61 6.11 5.78 -5.67
N PHE A 62 4.93 5.20 -5.95
CA PHE A 62 4.81 3.80 -6.33
C PHE A 62 4.61 3.64 -7.83
N THR A 63 5.39 2.73 -8.42
CA THR A 63 5.14 2.21 -9.76
C THR A 63 4.01 1.18 -9.75
N ALA A 64 3.48 0.83 -10.93
CA ALA A 64 2.49 -0.26 -11.04
C ALA A 64 3.01 -1.60 -10.49
N GLN A 65 4.31 -1.85 -10.61
CA GLN A 65 4.95 -3.05 -10.08
C GLN A 65 4.98 -3.03 -8.54
N ASP A 66 5.29 -1.89 -7.93
CA ASP A 66 5.26 -1.71 -6.48
C ASP A 66 3.88 -1.99 -5.91
N LEU A 67 2.84 -1.44 -6.55
CA LEU A 67 1.46 -1.64 -6.16
C LEU A 67 1.04 -3.11 -6.21
N THR A 68 1.56 -3.85 -7.19
CA THR A 68 1.32 -5.29 -7.31
C THR A 68 1.96 -6.04 -6.14
N ILE A 69 3.24 -5.78 -5.86
CA ILE A 69 3.98 -6.39 -4.75
C ILE A 69 3.32 -6.08 -3.42
N ILE A 70 3.02 -4.80 -3.15
CA ILE A 70 2.33 -4.37 -1.92
C ILE A 70 0.98 -5.09 -1.79
N GLY A 71 0.20 -5.16 -2.88
CA GLY A 71 -1.09 -5.82 -2.91
C GLY A 71 -1.02 -7.30 -2.57
N GLU A 72 -0.04 -8.03 -3.08
CA GLU A 72 0.18 -9.44 -2.75
C GLU A 72 0.46 -9.65 -1.25
N HIS A 73 1.30 -8.81 -0.66
CA HIS A 73 1.61 -8.88 0.78
C HIS A 73 0.40 -8.52 1.64
N LEU A 74 -0.39 -7.50 1.26
CA LEU A 74 -1.61 -7.12 1.96
C LEU A 74 -2.68 -8.20 1.88
N ASN A 75 -2.90 -8.78 0.70
CA ASN A 75 -3.88 -9.85 0.51
C ASN A 75 -3.55 -11.11 1.31
N LYS A 76 -2.27 -11.36 1.61
CA LYS A 76 -1.84 -12.45 2.52
C LYS A 76 -2.12 -12.13 3.99
N LYS A 77 -2.03 -10.86 4.40
CA LYS A 77 -2.25 -10.43 5.79
C LYS A 77 -3.72 -10.20 6.16
N ILE A 78 -4.53 -9.70 5.23
CA ILE A 78 -5.95 -9.36 5.43
C ILE A 78 -6.83 -10.53 4.97
N ARG A 79 -6.49 -11.75 5.41
CA ARG A 79 -7.18 -12.98 5.00
C ARG A 79 -8.50 -13.16 5.72
#